data_AF-A0A1G0LTF5-F1
#
_entry.id   AF-A0A1G0LTF5-F1
#
_cell.length_a   1.000
_cell.length_b   1.000
_cell.length_c   1.000
_cell.angle_alpha   90.00
_cell.angle_beta   90.00
_cell.angle_gamma   90.00
#
_symmetry.space_group_name_H-M   'P 1'
#
loop_
_entity.id
_entity.type
_entity.pdbx_description
1 polymer ?
#
loop_
_entity_poly.entity_id
_entity_poly.type
_entity_poly.pdbx_seq_one_letter_code
_entity_poly.pdbx_strand_id
1 'polypeptide(L)'
;MCEGENLSPGETRIALAIALLHDVGRFPQYHRWRTFRDSDSDNHARLAIEVIRKEKLLVGLDPSEQLLIEEAVRFHNLLELPGKFRSPDQLFIKLIRDADKLDIWRVFTELQNLPPHQRASAATLGFADLPEVVSAACLDSLAAGTIVRLDSVRTLNDLRLLQISWAYDLTCATARKILLERGYIPALAAPLPEREDIGTAVSAALSSLAAISA
;
A
#
# COMPACT_ATOMS: atom_id res chain seq x y z
N MET A 1 2.47 -14.66 -3.67
CA MET A 1 2.98 -14.30 -2.34
C MET A 1 2.88 -15.46 -1.36
N CYS A 2 1.68 -16.04 -1.14
CA CYS A 2 1.51 -17.16 -0.19
C CYS A 2 2.52 -18.31 -0.39
N GLU A 3 2.73 -18.75 -1.63
CA GLU A 3 3.72 -19.79 -1.96
C GLU A 3 5.15 -19.39 -1.59
N GLY A 4 5.57 -18.17 -1.92
CA GLY A 4 6.92 -17.70 -1.64
C GLY A 4 7.21 -17.47 -0.16
N GLU A 5 6.17 -17.20 0.64
CA GLU A 5 6.24 -17.14 2.10
C GLU A 5 5.98 -18.51 2.76
N ASN A 6 5.81 -19.58 1.98
CA ASN A 6 5.58 -20.96 2.44
C ASN A 6 4.36 -21.14 3.36
N LEU A 7 3.28 -20.40 3.12
CA LEU A 7 2.04 -20.56 3.88
C LEU A 7 1.45 -21.96 3.66
N SER A 8 0.98 -22.59 4.73
CA SER A 8 0.20 -23.81 4.67
C SER A 8 -1.11 -23.62 3.88
N PRO A 9 -1.80 -24.71 3.48
CA PRO A 9 -3.10 -24.59 2.83
C PRO A 9 -4.14 -23.87 3.69
N GLY A 10 -4.07 -23.98 5.02
CA GLY A 10 -4.96 -23.27 5.94
C GLY A 10 -4.69 -21.77 5.94
N GLU A 11 -3.44 -21.38 6.14
CA GLU A 11 -3.02 -19.98 6.13
C GLU A 11 -3.28 -19.32 4.76
N THR A 12 -3.06 -20.06 3.67
CA THR A 12 -3.34 -19.56 2.32
C THR A 12 -4.82 -19.23 2.15
N ARG A 13 -5.75 -20.04 2.68
CA ARG A 13 -7.19 -19.71 2.62
C ARG A 13 -7.51 -18.43 3.39
N ILE A 14 -6.93 -18.26 4.58
CA ILE A 14 -7.10 -17.04 5.40
C ILE A 14 -6.55 -15.81 4.66
N ALA A 15 -5.34 -15.91 4.10
CA ALA A 15 -4.72 -14.84 3.33
C ALA A 15 -5.57 -14.43 2.11
N LEU A 16 -6.14 -15.40 1.40
CA LEU A 16 -7.03 -15.14 0.25
C LEU A 16 -8.34 -14.48 0.69
N ALA A 17 -8.93 -14.92 1.82
CA ALA A 17 -10.11 -14.26 2.37
C ALA A 17 -9.82 -12.79 2.73
N ILE A 18 -8.67 -12.51 3.34
CA ILE A 18 -8.24 -11.14 3.64
C ILE A 18 -8.05 -10.32 2.37
N ALA A 19 -7.37 -10.87 1.37
CA ALA A 19 -7.16 -10.19 0.08
C ALA A 19 -8.49 -9.82 -0.59
N LEU A 20 -9.50 -10.69 -0.52
CA LEU A 20 -10.84 -10.39 -1.04
C LEU A 20 -11.59 -9.33 -0.23
N LEU A 21 -11.35 -9.27 1.08
CA LEU A 21 -12.18 -8.50 2.01
C LEU A 21 -11.59 -7.17 2.45
N HIS A 22 -10.28 -6.95 2.36
CA HIS A 22 -9.62 -5.78 2.97
C HIS A 22 -10.22 -4.44 2.55
N ASP A 23 -10.59 -4.32 1.27
CA ASP A 23 -11.07 -3.08 0.67
C ASP A 23 -12.60 -3.01 0.46
N VAL A 24 -13.38 -3.94 1.01
CA VAL A 24 -14.86 -3.90 0.86
C VAL A 24 -15.48 -2.65 1.48
N GLY A 25 -14.75 -1.95 2.35
CA GLY A 25 -15.12 -0.63 2.88
C GLY A 25 -15.10 0.49 1.84
N ARG A 26 -14.41 0.33 0.71
CA ARG A 26 -14.39 1.31 -0.39
C ARG A 26 -15.75 1.51 -1.04
N PHE A 27 -16.60 0.48 -1.10
CA PHE A 27 -17.96 0.57 -1.65
C PHE A 27 -18.85 1.55 -0.88
N PRO A 28 -19.08 1.38 0.45
CA PRO A 28 -19.84 2.34 1.23
C PRO A 28 -19.13 3.70 1.34
N GLN A 29 -17.79 3.73 1.35
CA GLN A 29 -17.02 4.99 1.33
C GLN A 29 -17.39 5.83 0.10
N TYR A 30 -17.24 5.26 -1.09
CA TYR A 30 -17.52 5.99 -2.32
C TYR A 30 -19.01 6.31 -2.48
N HIS A 31 -19.89 5.39 -2.08
CA HIS A 31 -21.34 5.65 -2.13
C HIS A 31 -21.76 6.88 -1.33
N ARG A 32 -21.18 7.06 -0.13
CA ARG A 32 -21.54 8.13 0.81
C ARG A 32 -20.80 9.44 0.53
N TRP A 33 -19.49 9.38 0.29
CA TRP A 33 -18.63 10.57 0.19
C TRP A 33 -18.11 10.88 -1.21
N ARG A 34 -18.30 9.99 -2.19
CA ARG A 34 -17.82 10.17 -3.58
C ARG A 34 -16.32 10.40 -3.70
N THR A 35 -15.55 9.89 -2.74
CA THR A 35 -14.08 9.96 -2.71
C THR A 35 -13.52 8.68 -2.07
N PHE A 36 -12.27 8.36 -2.40
CA PHE A 36 -11.49 7.30 -1.75
C PHE A 36 -10.47 7.85 -0.73
N ARG A 37 -10.45 9.17 -0.50
CA ARG A 37 -9.55 9.80 0.47
C ARG A 37 -10.14 9.65 1.87
N ASP A 38 -9.49 8.85 2.70
CA ASP A 38 -9.92 8.62 4.09
C ASP A 38 -9.92 9.93 4.91
N SER A 39 -9.00 10.85 4.65
CA SER A 39 -8.94 12.18 5.32
C SER A 39 -10.15 13.06 5.04
N ASP A 40 -10.77 12.88 3.87
CA ASP A 40 -11.91 13.67 3.40
C ASP A 40 -13.23 12.89 3.63
N SER A 41 -13.15 11.68 4.20
CA SER A 41 -14.27 10.78 4.43
C SER A 41 -14.07 9.99 5.73
N ASP A 42 -14.17 8.66 5.66
CA ASP A 42 -13.98 7.74 6.76
C ASP A 42 -12.88 6.74 6.40
N ASN A 43 -12.27 6.12 7.41
CA ASN A 43 -11.26 5.10 7.21
C ASN A 43 -11.89 3.85 6.57
N HIS A 44 -11.43 3.50 5.36
CA HIS A 44 -12.01 2.39 4.60
C HIS A 44 -11.79 1.03 5.28
N ALA A 45 -10.68 0.79 5.96
CA ALA A 45 -10.44 -0.43 6.72
C ALA A 45 -11.45 -0.57 7.87
N ARG A 46 -11.78 0.52 8.54
CA ARG A 46 -12.83 0.58 9.57
C ARG A 46 -14.21 0.23 8.99
N LEU A 47 -14.55 0.82 7.83
CA LEU A 47 -15.79 0.51 7.09
C LEU A 47 -15.83 -0.94 6.60
N ALA A 48 -14.69 -1.51 6.20
CA ALA A 48 -14.60 -2.91 5.78
C ALA A 48 -15.03 -3.84 6.91
N ILE A 49 -14.60 -3.58 8.15
CA ILE A 49 -15.05 -4.35 9.33
C ILE A 49 -16.56 -4.23 9.57
N GLU A 50 -17.14 -3.04 9.37
CA GLU A 50 -18.60 -2.87 9.47
C GLU A 50 -19.33 -3.73 8.45
N VAL A 51 -18.88 -3.72 7.19
CA VAL A 51 -19.47 -4.53 6.10
C VAL A 51 -19.34 -6.02 6.42
N ILE A 52 -18.14 -6.48 6.76
CA ILE A 52 -17.86 -7.89 7.07
C ILE A 52 -18.80 -8.41 8.16
N ARG A 53 -18.99 -7.63 9.23
CA ARG A 53 -19.85 -8.01 10.36
C ARG A 53 -21.33 -7.92 10.03
N LYS A 54 -21.76 -6.84 9.36
CA LYS A 54 -23.16 -6.62 8.98
C LYS A 54 -23.67 -7.70 8.05
N GLU A 55 -22.86 -8.04 7.04
CA GLU A 55 -23.18 -9.05 6.04
C GLU A 55 -22.82 -10.48 6.48
N LYS A 56 -22.30 -10.64 7.71
CA LYS A 56 -21.97 -11.94 8.33
C LYS A 56 -21.03 -12.79 7.48
N LEU A 57 -20.09 -12.16 6.78
CA LEU A 57 -19.26 -12.82 5.75
C LEU A 57 -18.34 -13.92 6.29
N LEU A 58 -18.05 -13.91 7.59
CA LEU A 58 -17.16 -14.88 8.24
C LEU A 58 -17.93 -15.91 9.08
N VAL A 59 -19.27 -15.90 9.06
CA VAL A 59 -20.07 -16.89 9.81
C VAL A 59 -19.77 -18.29 9.27
N GLY A 60 -19.44 -19.20 10.20
CA GLY A 60 -19.07 -20.58 9.89
C GLY A 60 -17.56 -20.84 9.90
N LEU A 61 -16.72 -19.81 9.97
CA LEU A 61 -15.29 -19.96 10.23
C LEU A 61 -15.00 -20.08 11.73
N ASP A 62 -13.87 -20.69 12.07
CA ASP A 62 -13.42 -20.77 13.46
C ASP A 62 -13.18 -19.36 14.04
N PRO A 63 -13.52 -19.10 15.32
CA PRO A 63 -13.34 -17.76 15.91
C PRO A 63 -11.91 -17.22 15.85
N SER A 64 -10.90 -18.09 15.88
CA SER A 64 -9.50 -17.72 15.69
C SER A 64 -9.23 -17.22 14.28
N GLU A 65 -9.76 -17.88 13.24
CA GLU A 65 -9.63 -17.45 11.85
C GLU A 65 -10.38 -16.13 11.61
N GLN A 66 -11.58 -15.98 12.16
CA GLN A 66 -12.32 -14.72 12.09
C GLN A 66 -11.52 -13.55 12.67
N LEU A 67 -10.85 -13.77 13.80
CA LEU A 67 -10.00 -12.77 14.44
C LEU A 67 -8.81 -12.39 13.56
N LEU A 68 -8.12 -13.37 12.98
CA LEU A 68 -6.98 -13.14 12.07
C LEU A 68 -7.41 -12.31 10.86
N ILE A 69 -8.55 -12.63 10.26
CA ILE A 69 -9.11 -11.89 9.12
C ILE A 69 -9.48 -10.47 9.53
N GLU A 70 -10.26 -10.30 10.60
CA GLU A 70 -10.70 -8.98 11.04
C GLU A 70 -9.53 -8.06 11.43
N GLU A 71 -8.48 -8.56 12.08
CA GLU A 71 -7.34 -7.71 12.45
C GLU A 71 -6.45 -7.36 11.26
N ALA A 72 -6.20 -8.31 10.36
CA ALA A 72 -5.51 -8.00 9.12
C ALA A 72 -6.26 -6.91 8.33
N VAL A 73 -7.58 -7.05 8.16
CA VAL A 73 -8.41 -6.03 7.50
C VAL A 73 -8.40 -4.73 8.28
N ARG A 74 -8.53 -4.73 9.61
CA ARG A 74 -8.59 -3.50 10.40
C ARG A 74 -7.31 -2.66 10.32
N PHE A 75 -6.16 -3.31 10.20
CA PHE A 75 -4.85 -2.64 10.34
C PHE A 75 -4.08 -2.49 9.02
N HIS A 76 -4.63 -2.96 7.89
CA HIS A 76 -3.88 -2.96 6.63
C HIS A 76 -3.50 -1.55 6.15
N ASN A 77 -4.32 -0.52 6.38
CA ASN A 77 -4.05 0.83 5.85
C ASN A 77 -3.32 1.77 6.82
N LEU A 78 -2.97 1.34 8.03
CA LEU A 78 -2.34 2.22 9.01
C LEU A 78 -0.90 2.58 8.62
N LEU A 79 -0.46 3.81 8.88
CA LEU A 79 0.95 4.15 8.68
C LEU A 79 1.85 3.39 9.66
N GLU A 80 1.48 3.42 10.94
CA GLU A 80 2.16 2.71 12.02
C GLU A 80 1.19 1.73 12.69
N LEU A 81 1.68 0.52 12.95
CA LEU A 81 0.90 -0.49 13.64
C LEU A 81 0.92 -0.27 15.16
N PRO A 82 -0.17 -0.59 15.89
CA PRO A 82 -0.17 -0.53 17.34
C PRO A 82 0.80 -1.56 17.94
N GLY A 83 1.34 -1.27 19.13
CA GLY A 83 2.27 -2.19 19.81
C GLY A 83 1.64 -3.49 20.33
N LYS A 84 0.31 -3.63 20.29
CA LYS A 84 -0.43 -4.82 20.77
C LYS A 84 -1.59 -5.14 19.82
N PHE A 85 -1.76 -6.43 19.56
CA PHE A 85 -2.85 -7.01 18.79
C PHE A 85 -3.56 -8.09 19.61
N ARG A 86 -4.76 -8.46 19.19
CA ARG A 86 -5.47 -9.61 19.77
C ARG A 86 -5.05 -10.92 19.07
N SER A 87 -4.58 -10.84 17.84
CA SER A 87 -4.11 -11.95 17.04
C SER A 87 -2.82 -12.51 17.66
N PRO A 88 -2.59 -13.82 17.53
CA PRO A 88 -1.39 -14.45 18.07
C PRO A 88 -0.10 -13.91 17.45
N ASP A 89 -0.16 -13.49 16.18
CA ASP A 89 0.96 -12.90 15.45
C ASP A 89 0.49 -11.83 14.45
N GLN A 90 1.44 -11.28 13.69
CA GLN A 90 1.22 -10.22 12.70
C GLN A 90 1.35 -10.71 11.25
N LEU A 91 1.41 -12.03 11.01
CA LEU A 91 1.70 -12.60 9.68
C LEU A 91 0.77 -12.03 8.62
N PHE A 92 -0.53 -12.12 8.86
CA PHE A 92 -1.53 -11.68 7.89
C PHE A 92 -1.62 -10.17 7.74
N ILE A 93 -1.38 -9.40 8.81
CA ILE A 93 -1.32 -7.93 8.77
C ILE A 93 -0.18 -7.49 7.86
N LYS A 94 1.01 -8.07 8.05
CA LYS A 94 2.19 -7.80 7.22
C LYS A 94 1.98 -8.19 5.77
N LEU A 95 1.44 -9.39 5.54
CA LEU A 95 1.20 -9.94 4.22
C LEU A 95 0.24 -9.06 3.40
N ILE A 96 -0.91 -8.66 3.98
CA ILE A 96 -1.88 -7.85 3.24
C ILE A 96 -1.36 -6.45 2.94
N ARG A 97 -0.60 -5.83 3.87
CA ARG A 97 0.02 -4.51 3.66
C ARG A 97 0.96 -4.51 2.46
N ASP A 98 1.80 -5.53 2.36
CA ASP A 98 2.76 -5.64 1.27
C ASP A 98 2.09 -6.02 -0.06
N ALA A 99 1.06 -6.88 -0.01
CA ALA A 99 0.28 -7.23 -1.19
C ALA A 99 -0.50 -6.03 -1.76
N ASP A 100 -1.10 -5.21 -0.89
CA ASP A 100 -1.84 -4.00 -1.28
C ASP A 100 -0.90 -2.96 -1.91
N LYS A 101 0.27 -2.70 -1.32
CA LYS A 101 1.30 -1.83 -1.93
C LYS A 101 1.68 -2.29 -3.35
N LEU A 102 1.85 -3.60 -3.56
CA LEU A 102 2.13 -4.17 -4.88
C LEU A 102 1.00 -3.96 -5.89
N ASP A 103 -0.25 -4.03 -5.44
CA ASP A 103 -1.41 -3.75 -6.27
C ASP A 103 -1.49 -2.26 -6.64
N ILE A 104 -1.30 -1.38 -5.66
CA ILE A 104 -1.26 0.08 -5.85
C ILE A 104 -0.16 0.47 -6.83
N TRP A 105 1.06 -0.06 -6.67
CA TRP A 105 2.16 0.21 -7.61
C TRP A 105 1.83 -0.25 -9.03
N ARG A 106 1.23 -1.44 -9.19
CA ARG A 106 0.80 -1.93 -10.51
C ARG A 106 -0.22 -0.98 -11.13
N VAL A 107 -1.30 -0.69 -10.42
CA VAL A 107 -2.39 0.17 -10.91
C VAL A 107 -1.86 1.56 -11.25
N PHE A 108 -1.03 2.15 -10.39
CA PHE A 108 -0.52 3.50 -10.59
C PHE A 108 0.44 3.58 -11.78
N THR A 109 1.34 2.60 -11.96
CA THR A 109 2.26 2.57 -13.10
C THR A 109 1.55 2.26 -14.42
N GLU A 110 0.57 1.36 -14.43
CA GLU A 110 -0.27 1.09 -15.61
C GLU A 110 -1.06 2.32 -16.03
N LEU A 111 -1.64 3.07 -15.08
CA LEU A 111 -2.36 4.31 -15.37
C LEU A 111 -1.45 5.39 -15.97
N GLN A 112 -0.18 5.49 -15.55
CA GLN A 112 0.74 6.46 -16.12
C GLN A 112 1.03 6.23 -17.61
N ASN A 113 1.00 4.97 -18.04
CA ASN A 113 1.19 4.59 -19.44
C ASN A 113 -0.01 4.98 -20.32
N LEU A 114 -1.15 5.34 -19.73
CA LEU A 114 -2.30 5.84 -20.47
C LEU A 114 -2.17 7.33 -20.81
N PRO A 115 -2.79 7.78 -21.92
CA PRO A 115 -2.92 9.21 -22.22
C PRO A 115 -3.57 9.98 -21.05
N PRO A 116 -3.19 11.25 -20.79
CA PRO A 116 -3.68 12.01 -19.63
C PRO A 116 -5.21 12.03 -19.46
N HIS A 117 -5.96 12.09 -20.56
CA HIS A 117 -7.43 12.10 -20.54
C HIS A 117 -8.08 10.77 -20.14
N GLN A 118 -7.30 9.68 -20.10
CA GLN A 118 -7.76 8.33 -19.68
C GLN A 118 -7.29 7.98 -18.27
N ARG A 119 -6.46 8.82 -17.64
CA ARG A 119 -5.95 8.58 -16.29
C ARG A 119 -7.07 8.84 -15.29
N ALA A 120 -7.46 7.80 -14.54
CA ALA A 120 -8.46 7.93 -13.50
C ALA A 120 -7.92 8.83 -12.36
N SER A 121 -8.59 9.96 -12.10
CA SER A 121 -8.23 10.91 -11.04
C SER A 121 -8.24 10.29 -9.63
N ALA A 122 -8.97 9.19 -9.44
CA ALA A 122 -9.03 8.48 -8.16
C ALA A 122 -7.64 7.94 -7.74
N ALA A 123 -6.86 7.43 -8.68
CA ALA A 123 -5.55 6.85 -8.40
C ALA A 123 -4.47 7.90 -8.08
N THR A 124 -4.66 9.14 -8.52
CA THR A 124 -3.75 10.26 -8.21
C THR A 124 -4.16 11.03 -6.96
N LEU A 125 -5.23 10.60 -6.28
CA LEU A 125 -5.83 11.29 -5.13
C LEU A 125 -6.15 12.78 -5.39
N GLY A 126 -6.30 13.17 -6.66
CA GLY A 126 -6.56 14.55 -7.08
C GLY A 126 -5.36 15.50 -6.99
N PHE A 127 -4.14 15.01 -6.76
CA PHE A 127 -2.96 15.87 -6.77
C PHE A 127 -2.63 16.36 -8.19
N ALA A 128 -2.18 17.61 -8.28
CA ALA A 128 -1.82 18.24 -9.54
C ALA A 128 -0.53 17.64 -10.12
N ASP A 129 -0.49 17.43 -11.44
CA ASP A 129 0.70 17.02 -12.17
C ASP A 129 1.52 18.27 -12.54
N LEU A 130 2.53 18.56 -11.72
CA LEU A 130 3.43 19.70 -11.87
C LEU A 130 4.85 19.17 -12.13
N PRO A 131 5.30 19.05 -13.40
CA PRO A 131 6.47 18.26 -13.77
C PRO A 131 7.74 18.58 -12.97
N GLU A 132 8.02 19.86 -12.72
CA GLU A 132 9.25 20.33 -12.06
C GLU A 132 9.16 20.39 -10.52
N VAL A 133 7.98 20.17 -9.95
CA VAL A 133 7.73 20.49 -8.53
C VAL A 133 7.83 19.23 -7.67
N VAL A 134 8.84 19.23 -6.80
CA VAL A 134 9.07 18.24 -5.74
C VAL A 134 9.25 18.98 -4.42
N SER A 135 8.46 18.62 -3.42
CA SER A 135 8.54 19.18 -2.08
C SER A 135 9.79 18.69 -1.35
N ALA A 136 10.58 19.61 -0.80
CA ALA A 136 11.79 19.28 -0.04
C ALA A 136 11.51 18.26 1.07
N ALA A 137 10.43 18.46 1.85
CA ALA A 137 10.05 17.54 2.92
C ALA A 137 9.83 16.08 2.43
N CYS A 138 9.29 15.88 1.23
CA CYS A 138 9.09 14.53 0.68
C CYS A 138 10.42 13.91 0.24
N LEU A 139 11.29 14.71 -0.39
CA LEU A 139 12.61 14.25 -0.79
C LEU A 139 13.51 13.95 0.41
N ASP A 140 13.50 14.80 1.44
CA ASP A 140 14.27 14.63 2.66
C ASP A 140 13.86 13.35 3.40
N SER A 141 12.55 13.07 3.51
CA SER A 141 12.07 11.82 4.10
C SER A 141 12.55 10.58 3.34
N LEU A 142 12.47 10.61 2.00
CA LEU A 142 12.95 9.51 1.16
C LEU A 142 14.46 9.32 1.32
N ALA A 143 15.24 10.40 1.24
CA ALA A 143 16.69 10.37 1.41
C ALA A 143 17.12 9.87 2.79
N ALA A 144 16.33 10.15 3.83
CA ALA A 144 16.55 9.67 5.19
C ALA A 144 16.16 8.20 5.41
N GLY A 145 15.63 7.49 4.40
CA GLY A 145 15.18 6.11 4.56
C GLY A 145 13.86 5.97 5.31
N THR A 146 13.02 7.02 5.30
CA THR A 146 11.76 7.05 6.06
C THR A 146 10.55 7.16 5.12
N ILE A 147 9.39 6.73 5.61
CA ILE A 147 8.15 6.82 4.84
C ILE A 147 7.72 8.28 4.72
N VAL A 148 7.51 8.74 3.49
CA VAL A 148 6.90 10.05 3.24
C VAL A 148 5.45 10.00 3.68
N ARG A 149 5.05 10.99 4.48
CA ARG A 149 3.68 11.08 4.98
C ARG A 149 2.78 11.77 3.96
N LEU A 150 1.54 11.30 3.86
CA LEU A 150 0.55 11.85 2.92
C LEU A 150 0.24 13.33 3.19
N ASP A 151 0.34 13.78 4.45
CA ASP A 151 0.16 15.18 4.86
C ASP A 151 1.26 16.13 4.33
N SER A 152 2.40 15.60 3.88
CA SER A 152 3.48 16.35 3.22
C SER A 152 3.33 16.42 1.69
N VAL A 153 2.46 15.59 1.09
CA VAL A 153 2.30 15.49 -0.36
C VAL A 153 1.53 16.70 -0.91
N ARG A 154 2.07 17.35 -1.95
CA ARG A 154 1.44 18.50 -2.62
C ARG A 154 1.23 18.27 -4.12
N THR A 155 2.09 17.47 -4.74
CA THR A 155 2.06 17.21 -6.19
C THR A 155 2.04 15.71 -6.51
N LEU A 156 1.82 15.38 -7.78
CA LEU A 156 1.93 14.01 -8.26
C LEU A 156 3.35 13.45 -8.10
N ASN A 157 4.38 14.29 -8.18
CA ASN A 157 5.75 13.87 -7.92
C ASN A 157 5.98 13.54 -6.45
N ASP A 158 5.41 14.31 -5.52
CA ASP A 158 5.45 13.97 -4.10
C ASP A 158 4.76 12.63 -3.81
N LEU A 159 3.65 12.35 -4.51
CA LEU A 159 2.95 11.06 -4.41
C LEU A 159 3.82 9.91 -4.94
N ARG A 160 4.62 10.13 -6.00
CA ARG A 160 5.62 9.17 -6.48
C ARG A 160 6.69 8.91 -5.42
N LEU A 161 7.24 9.96 -4.80
CA LEU A 161 8.22 9.82 -3.72
C LEU A 161 7.65 9.05 -2.53
N LEU A 162 6.38 9.31 -2.18
CA LEU A 162 5.68 8.56 -1.14
C LEU A 162 5.58 7.08 -1.48
N GLN A 163 5.12 6.75 -2.69
CA GLN A 163 5.02 5.36 -3.12
C GLN A 163 6.39 4.68 -3.19
N ILE A 164 7.45 5.39 -3.59
CA ILE A 164 8.82 4.86 -3.60
C ILE A 164 9.28 4.58 -2.17
N SER A 165 8.98 5.47 -1.22
CA SER A 165 9.40 5.31 0.18
C SER A 165 8.83 4.06 0.85
N TRP A 166 7.69 3.54 0.38
CA TRP A 166 7.12 2.28 0.89
C TRP A 166 8.04 1.06 0.73
N ALA A 167 9.08 1.14 -0.11
CA ALA A 167 10.15 0.15 -0.15
C ALA A 167 10.81 -0.08 1.22
N TYR A 168 10.84 0.94 2.10
CA TYR A 168 11.39 0.84 3.45
C TYR A 168 10.47 0.13 4.46
N ASP A 169 9.19 -0.07 4.12
CA ASP A 169 8.19 -0.72 4.98
C ASP A 169 7.77 -2.11 4.45
N LEU A 170 8.45 -2.65 3.43
CA LEU A 170 8.17 -4.01 2.95
C LEU A 170 8.76 -5.08 3.88
N THR A 171 7.91 -5.98 4.34
CA THR A 171 8.23 -7.01 5.33
C THR A 171 8.46 -8.39 4.70
N CYS A 172 7.67 -8.78 3.71
CA CYS A 172 7.74 -10.09 3.04
C CYS A 172 8.87 -10.15 2.01
N ALA A 173 9.67 -11.22 2.04
CA ALA A 173 10.75 -11.43 1.08
C ALA A 173 10.21 -11.56 -0.35
N THR A 174 9.08 -12.25 -0.51
CA THR A 174 8.41 -12.41 -1.79
C THR A 174 7.92 -11.08 -2.35
N ALA A 175 7.45 -10.16 -1.48
CA ALA A 175 7.00 -8.86 -1.93
C ALA A 175 8.16 -8.02 -2.48
N ARG A 176 9.29 -8.00 -1.78
CA ARG A 176 10.53 -7.34 -2.25
C ARG A 176 10.99 -7.90 -3.59
N LYS A 177 10.98 -9.22 -3.75
CA LYS A 177 11.32 -9.89 -5.02
C LYS A 177 10.40 -9.44 -6.15
N ILE A 178 9.08 -9.48 -5.94
CA ILE A 178 8.10 -9.06 -6.96
C ILE A 178 8.30 -7.59 -7.32
N LEU A 179 8.53 -6.71 -6.34
CA LEU A 179 8.76 -5.29 -6.57
C LEU A 179 9.96 -5.05 -7.51
N LEU A 180 11.07 -5.76 -7.26
CA LEU A 180 12.28 -5.69 -8.08
C LEU A 180 12.05 -6.24 -9.49
N GLU A 181 11.47 -7.45 -9.61
CA GLU A 181 11.21 -8.11 -10.89
C GLU A 181 10.26 -7.31 -11.80
N ARG A 182 9.30 -6.60 -11.21
CA ARG A 182 8.33 -5.79 -11.94
C ARG A 182 8.83 -4.39 -12.30
N GLY A 183 9.96 -3.94 -11.72
CA GLY A 183 10.54 -2.64 -12.02
C GLY A 183 9.65 -1.45 -11.65
N TYR A 184 8.80 -1.57 -10.63
CA TYR A 184 7.87 -0.48 -10.28
C TYR A 184 8.58 0.78 -9.76
N ILE A 185 9.64 0.65 -8.96
CA ILE A 185 10.37 1.82 -8.45
C ILE A 185 11.00 2.63 -9.61
N PRO A 186 11.74 2.01 -10.57
CA PRO A 186 12.18 2.72 -11.77
C PRO A 186 11.03 3.35 -12.56
N ALA A 187 9.90 2.65 -12.73
CA ALA A 187 8.76 3.18 -13.45
C ALA A 187 8.14 4.41 -12.77
N LEU A 188 8.05 4.41 -11.43
CA LEU A 188 7.59 5.56 -10.65
C LEU A 188 8.56 6.74 -10.70
N ALA A 189 9.86 6.47 -10.79
CA ALA A 189 10.90 7.48 -10.80
C ALA A 189 11.07 8.13 -12.19
N ALA A 190 10.74 7.42 -13.27
CA ALA A 190 10.95 7.88 -14.65
C ALA A 190 10.35 9.28 -14.96
N PRO A 191 9.18 9.68 -14.43
CA PRO A 191 8.62 11.02 -14.67
C PRO A 191 9.13 12.11 -13.71
N LEU A 192 9.99 11.78 -12.73
CA LEU A 192 10.54 12.77 -11.81
C LEU A 192 11.57 13.68 -12.51
N PRO A 193 11.77 14.92 -12.04
CA PRO A 193 12.81 15.80 -12.57
C PRO A 193 14.19 15.15 -12.53
N GLU A 194 14.99 15.40 -13.57
CA GLU A 194 16.39 14.96 -13.65
C GLU A 194 17.26 15.78 -12.66
N ARG A 195 17.29 15.32 -11.40
CA ARG A 195 18.12 15.88 -10.34
C ARG A 195 18.92 14.80 -9.63
N GLU A 196 20.17 15.11 -9.31
CA GLU A 196 21.09 14.17 -8.66
C GLU A 196 20.60 13.71 -7.27
N ASP A 197 19.99 14.61 -6.51
CA ASP A 197 19.46 14.31 -5.17
C ASP A 197 18.27 13.33 -5.23
N ILE A 198 17.37 13.49 -6.19
CA ILE A 198 16.28 12.55 -6.47
C ILE A 198 16.84 11.19 -6.88
N GLY A 199 17.76 11.15 -7.86
CA GLY A 199 18.38 9.91 -8.32
C GLY A 199 19.06 9.14 -7.19
N THR A 200 19.78 9.85 -6.31
CA THR A 200 20.44 9.28 -5.14
C THR A 200 19.43 8.68 -4.16
N ALA A 201 18.36 9.41 -3.83
CA ALA A 201 17.33 8.93 -2.91
C ALA A 201 16.57 7.70 -3.45
N VAL A 202 16.24 7.69 -4.74
CA VAL A 202 15.60 6.54 -5.41
C VAL A 202 16.53 5.32 -5.43
N SER A 203 17.82 5.51 -5.71
CA SER A 203 18.81 4.43 -5.68
C SER A 203 18.98 3.84 -4.28
N ALA A 204 18.89 4.65 -3.23
CA ALA A 204 18.91 4.19 -1.84
C ALA A 204 17.69 3.32 -1.52
N ALA A 205 16.50 3.72 -1.96
CA ALA A 205 15.26 2.93 -1.79
C ALA A 205 15.31 1.59 -2.54
N LEU A 206 15.90 1.55 -3.74
CA LEU A 206 16.12 0.30 -4.47
C LEU A 206 17.10 -0.62 -3.73
N SER A 207 18.17 -0.04 -3.20
CA SER A 207 19.23 -0.79 -2.53
C SER A 207 18.76 -1.39 -1.20
N SER A 208 17.82 -0.75 -0.49
CA SER A 208 17.25 -1.30 0.76
C SER A 208 16.47 -2.59 0.53
N LEU A 209 15.97 -2.85 -0.68
CA LEU A 209 15.25 -4.09 -1.01
C LEU A 209 16.18 -5.31 -1.10
N ALA A 210 17.45 -5.10 -1.45
CA ALA A 210 18.44 -6.18 -1.58
C ALA A 210 19.06 -6.60 -0.24
N ALA A 211 19.12 -5.68 0.73
CA ALA A 211 19.88 -5.85 1.97
C ALA A 211 19.30 -6.85 2.99
N ILE A 212 18.09 -7.39 2.77
CA ILE A 212 17.35 -8.25 3.73
C ILE A 212 16.99 -9.60 3.10
N SER A 213 17.80 -10.07 2.14
CA SER A 213 17.67 -11.39 1.50
C SER A 213 18.74 -12.37 2.00
N ALA A 214 19.01 -12.37 3.31
CA ALA A 214 19.93 -13.29 3.98
C ALA A 214 19.24 -13.96 5.18
#